data_AF-A0A5C7R8W2-F1
#
_entry.id   AF-A0A5C7R8W2-F1
#
_cell.length_a   1.000
_cell.length_b   1.000
_cell.length_c   1.000
_cell.angle_alpha   90.00
_cell.angle_beta   90.00
_cell.angle_gamma   90.00
#
_symmetry.space_group_name_H-M   'P 1'
#
loop_
_entity.id
_entity.type
_entity.pdbx_description
1 polymer ?
#
loop_
_entity_poly.entity_id
_entity_poly.type
_entity_poly.pdbx_seq_one_letter_code
_entity_poly.pdbx_strand_id
1 'polypeptide(L)'
;MAGQQQTPYPLRLAPDLRDTLEAIAKDNGRSLNAEITLRLEESIAGKVQAQVEPAYRDLISLIGEQVRQIVREELRATKGRE
;
A
#
# COMPACT_ATOMS: atom_id res chain seq x y z
N MET A 1 0.98 19.17 -20.13
CA MET A 1 -0.17 19.14 -19.20
C MET A 1 0.36 19.36 -17.79
N ALA A 2 0.36 20.59 -17.29
CA ALA A 2 0.75 20.84 -15.89
C ALA A 2 -0.38 20.32 -15.00
N GLY A 3 -0.11 19.26 -14.24
CA GLY A 3 -1.10 18.68 -13.33
C GLY A 3 -1.53 19.75 -12.32
N GLN A 4 -2.84 20.02 -12.24
CA GLN A 4 -3.40 20.89 -11.20
C GLN A 4 -3.02 20.32 -9.83
N GLN A 5 -2.19 21.05 -9.09
CA GLN A 5 -1.94 20.75 -7.69
C GLN A 5 -3.28 20.85 -6.95
N GLN A 6 -3.68 19.75 -6.28
CA GLN A 6 -4.90 19.73 -5.49
C GLN A 6 -4.84 20.82 -4.42
N THR A 7 -5.95 21.54 -4.25
CA THR A 7 -6.08 22.55 -3.20
C THR A 7 -5.83 21.91 -1.84
N PRO A 8 -4.93 22.45 -1.01
CA PRO A 8 -4.63 21.90 0.31
C PRO A 8 -5.89 21.76 1.17
N TYR A 9 -6.05 20.62 1.84
CA TYR A 9 -7.14 20.41 2.79
C TYR A 9 -6.72 20.93 4.17
N PRO A 10 -7.39 21.96 4.74
CA PRO A 10 -7.00 22.52 6.02
C PRO A 10 -7.38 21.58 7.17
N LEU A 11 -6.38 20.88 7.71
CA LEU A 11 -6.53 19.97 8.85
C LEU A 11 -6.26 20.71 10.17
N ARG A 12 -7.19 20.61 11.12
CA ARG A 12 -6.97 21.11 12.50
C ARG A 12 -6.42 19.97 13.36
N LEU A 13 -5.16 20.10 13.75
CA LEU A 13 -4.47 19.16 14.64
C LEU A 13 -4.27 19.79 16.02
N ALA A 14 -4.32 18.97 17.07
CA ALA A 14 -3.78 19.37 18.36
C ALA A 14 -2.28 19.69 18.21
N PRO A 15 -1.75 20.72 18.92
CA PRO A 15 -0.37 21.17 18.76
C PRO A 15 0.64 20.04 19.00
N ASP A 16 0.49 19.30 20.11
CA ASP A 16 1.40 18.20 20.46
C ASP A 16 1.42 17.08 19.39
N LEU A 17 0.26 16.80 18.79
CA LEU A 17 0.15 15.80 17.72
C LEU A 17 0.84 16.28 16.45
N ARG A 18 0.69 17.56 16.10
CA ARG A 18 1.37 18.16 14.96
C ARG A 18 2.88 18.09 15.13
N ASP A 19 3.39 18.49 16.29
CA ASP A 19 4.84 18.49 16.57
C ASP A 19 5.42 17.07 16.48
N THR A 20 4.69 16.09 17.01
CA THR A 20 5.05 14.68 16.91
C THR A 20 5.13 14.21 15.45
N LEU A 21 4.12 14.54 14.63
CA LEU A 21 4.10 14.16 13.22
C LEU A 21 5.18 14.88 12.40
N GLU A 22 5.47 16.14 12.70
CA GLU A 22 6.55 16.89 12.05
C GLU A 22 7.93 16.29 12.36
N ALA A 23 8.17 15.89 13.62
CA ALA A 23 9.40 15.22 14.01
C ALA A 23 9.58 13.90 13.25
N ILE A 24 8.53 13.07 13.16
CA ILE A 24 8.61 11.79 12.46
C ILE A 24 8.77 11.98 10.94
N ALA A 25 8.03 12.93 10.35
CA ALA A 25 8.17 13.25 8.93
C ALA A 25 9.61 13.67 8.60
N LYS A 26 10.24 14.49 9.46
CA LYS A 26 11.63 14.91 9.30
C LYS A 26 12.61 13.74 9.39
N ASP A 27 12.44 12.86 10.37
CA ASP A 27 13.29 11.67 10.53
C ASP A 27 13.18 10.72 9.32
N ASN A 28 11.97 10.60 8.76
CA ASN A 28 11.70 9.80 7.55
C ASN A 28 12.07 10.51 6.24
N GLY A 29 12.55 11.76 6.26
CA GLY A 29 12.87 12.54 5.06
C GLY A 29 11.66 12.87 4.18
N ARG A 30 10.47 12.99 4.77
CA ARG A 30 9.19 13.25 4.08
C ARG A 30 8.60 14.59 4.48
N SER A 31 7.73 15.15 3.63
CA SER A 31 6.90 16.28 4.05
C SER A 31 5.84 15.81 5.06
N LEU A 32 5.37 16.71 5.92
CA LEU A 32 4.29 16.40 6.87
C LEU A 32 3.06 15.81 6.16
N ASN A 33 2.69 16.36 5.00
CA ASN A 33 1.57 15.85 4.22
C ASN A 33 1.81 14.42 3.72
N ALA A 34 3.02 14.11 3.24
CA ALA A 34 3.36 12.77 2.77
C ALA A 34 3.33 11.74 3.92
N GLU A 35 3.78 12.11 5.12
CA GLU A 35 3.71 11.26 6.31
C GLU A 35 2.26 11.03 6.78
N ILE A 36 1.43 12.08 6.77
CA ILE A 36 0.00 11.97 7.09
C ILE A 36 -0.70 11.04 6.09
N THR A 37 -0.48 11.23 4.79
CA THR A 37 -1.06 10.38 3.74
C THR A 37 -0.67 8.92 3.93
N LEU A 38 0.62 8.63 4.11
CA LEU A 38 1.09 7.26 4.32
C LEU A 38 0.39 6.60 5.52
N ARG A 39 0.36 7.27 6.67
CA ARG A 39 -0.27 6.71 7.88
C ARG A 39 -1.75 6.43 7.70
N LEU A 40 -2.45 7.31 6.97
CA LEU A 40 -3.86 7.11 6.65
C LEU A 40 -4.05 5.93 5.69
N GLU A 41 -3.21 5.83 4.65
CA GLU A 41 -3.20 4.69 3.73
C GLU A 41 -2.93 3.37 4.45
N GLU A 42 -1.93 3.32 5.34
CA GLU A 42 -1.60 2.15 6.16
C GLU A 42 -2.73 1.78 7.12
N SER A 43 -3.36 2.78 7.76
CA SER A 43 -4.52 2.56 8.65
C SER A 43 -5.72 1.98 7.90
N ILE A 44 -5.93 2.38 6.64
CA ILE A 44 -6.99 1.84 5.78
C ILE A 44 -6.59 0.44 5.27
N ALA A 45 -5.38 0.28 4.75
CA ALA A 45 -4.89 -0.98 4.19
C ALA A 45 -4.82 -2.10 5.25
N GLY A 46 -4.40 -1.78 6.48
CA GLY A 46 -4.41 -2.71 7.60
C GLY A 46 -5.81 -3.20 7.96
N LYS A 47 -6.84 -2.36 7.78
CA LYS A 47 -8.24 -2.79 7.91
C LYS A 47 -8.70 -3.67 6.76
N VAL A 48 -8.21 -3.46 5.55
CA VAL A 48 -8.56 -4.26 4.37
C VAL A 48 -7.91 -5.66 4.44
N GLN A 49 -6.66 -5.76 4.89
CA GLN A 49 -6.00 -7.07 5.08
C GLN A 49 -6.59 -7.88 6.23
N ALA A 50 -7.09 -7.21 7.28
CA ALA A 50 -7.83 -7.85 8.36
C ALA A 50 -9.25 -8.30 7.97
N GLN A 51 -9.74 -7.91 6.78
CA GLN A 51 -11.05 -8.28 6.25
C GLN A 51 -11.02 -9.46 5.27
N VAL A 52 -9.87 -10.09 5.07
CA VAL A 52 -9.89 -11.46 4.53
C VAL A 52 -10.50 -12.33 5.62
N GLU A 53 -11.80 -12.59 5.50
CA GLU A 53 -12.51 -13.61 6.27
C GLU A 53 -11.59 -14.84 6.37
N PRO A 54 -11.31 -15.37 7.59
CA PRO A 54 -10.37 -16.47 7.78
C PRO A 54 -10.62 -17.66 6.84
N ALA A 55 -11.88 -17.84 6.44
CA ALA A 55 -12.32 -18.83 5.46
C ALA A 55 -11.64 -18.73 4.07
N TYR A 56 -11.20 -17.54 3.65
CA TYR A 56 -10.57 -17.34 2.34
C TYR A 56 -9.05 -17.39 2.38
N ARG A 57 -8.42 -17.49 3.56
CA ARG A 57 -6.96 -17.52 3.67
C ARG A 57 -6.36 -18.71 2.95
N ASP A 58 -6.97 -19.88 3.12
CA ASP A 58 -6.51 -21.12 2.48
C ASP A 58 -6.81 -21.12 0.98
N LEU A 59 -7.93 -20.51 0.56
CA LEU A 59 -8.30 -20.33 -0.84
C LEU A 59 -7.28 -19.43 -1.56
N ILE A 60 -6.87 -18.32 -0.95
CA ILE A 60 -5.87 -17.39 -1.52
C ILE A 60 -4.52 -18.10 -1.68
N SER A 61 -4.11 -18.90 -0.70
CA SER A 61 -2.88 -19.70 -0.78
C SER A 61 -2.92 -20.71 -1.93
N LEU A 62 -4.04 -21.42 -2.09
CA LEU A 62 -4.22 -22.41 -3.17
C LEU A 62 -4.21 -21.74 -4.56
N ILE A 63 -4.91 -20.62 -4.70
CA ILE A 63 -4.91 -19.83 -5.95
C ILE A 63 -3.48 -19.33 -6.25
N GLY A 64 -2.76 -18.83 -5.25
CA GLY A 64 -1.39 -18.37 -5.40
C GLY A 64 -0.44 -19.47 -5.90
N GLU A 65 -0.62 -20.71 -5.44
CA GLU A 65 0.13 -21.86 -5.95
C GLU A 65 -0.23 -22.21 -7.39
N GLN A 66 -1.51 -22.22 -7.73
CA GLN A 66 -1.97 -22.52 -9.08
C GLN A 66 -1.46 -21.48 -10.09
N VAL A 67 -1.52 -20.19 -9.74
CA VAL A 67 -0.95 -19.11 -10.57
C VAL A 67 0.55 -19.30 -10.79
N ARG A 68 1.32 -19.68 -9.75
CA ARG A 68 2.76 -19.95 -9.90
C ARG A 68 3.06 -21.11 -10.83
N GLN A 69 2.22 -22.15 -10.85
CA GLN A 69 2.39 -23.28 -11.77
C GLN A 69 2.10 -22.87 -13.21
N ILE A 70 0.99 -22.17 -13.46
CA ILE A 70 0.62 -21.66 -14.79
C ILE A 70 1.73 -20.77 -15.34
N VAL A 71 2.22 -19.80 -14.56
CA VAL A 71 3.33 -18.92 -14.98
C VAL A 71 4.58 -19.72 -15.31
N ARG A 72 4.90 -20.77 -14.55
CA ARG A 72 6.05 -21.65 -14.81
C ARG A 72 5.88 -22.46 -16.10
N GLU A 73 4.67 -22.94 -16.39
CA GLU A 73 4.34 -23.67 -17.61
C GLU A 73 4.46 -22.77 -18.85
N GLU A 74 3.91 -21.56 -18.79
CA GLU A 74 3.99 -20.57 -19.88
C GLU A 74 5.44 -20.12 -20.16
N LEU A 75 6.27 -19.93 -19.12
CA LEU A 75 7.69 -19.62 -19.28
C LEU A 75 8.49 -20.77 -19.92
N ARG A 76 8.06 -22.02 -19.75
CA ARG A 76 8.67 -23.19 -20.40
C ARG A 76 8.21 -23.32 -21.85
N ALA A 77 6.93 -23.06 -22.12
CA ALA A 77 6.36 -23.11 -23.46
C ALA A 77 6.94 -22.04 -24.40
N THR A 78 7.28 -20.86 -23.86
CA THR A 78 7.91 -19.76 -24.60
C THR A 78 9.40 -19.99 -24.87
N LYS A 79 10.15 -20.59 -23.93
CA LYS A 79 11.57 -20.93 -24.11
C LYS A 79 11.87 -22.11 -25.03
N GLY A 80 10.88 -22.94 -25.38
CA GLY A 80 11.04 -24.06 -26.30
C GLY A 80 10.82 -23.72 -27.78
N ARG A 81 10.59 -22.44 -28.10
CA ARG A 81 10.21 -21.97 -29.45
C ARG A 81 11.22 -21.00 -30.07
N GLU A 82 12.34 -20.72 -29.39
CA GLU A 82 13.55 -20.08 -29.92
C GLU A 82 14.63 -21.14 -30.18
#